data_AF-A0A5E4LD16-F1
#
_entry.id   AF-A0A5E4LD16-F1
#
_cell.length_a   1.000
_cell.length_b   1.000
_cell.length_c   1.000
_cell.angle_alpha   90.00
_cell.angle_beta   90.00
_cell.angle_gamma   90.00
#
_symmetry.space_group_name_H-M   'P 1'
#
loop_
_entity.id
_entity.type
_entity.pdbx_description
1 polymer ?
#
loop_
_entity_poly.entity_id
_entity_poly.type
_entity_poly.pdbx_seq_one_letter_code
_entity_poly.pdbx_strand_id
1 'polypeptide(L)' 'MNIDIGGFIRESIRVLNVATRPRQKEFMRIIKVTGLGIILVGLAGVILSLIFNAI' A
#
# COMPACT_ATOMS: atom_id res chain seq x y z
N MET A 1 24.51 -21.30 -11.43
CA MET A 1 23.98 -20.25 -10.54
C MET A 1 23.29 -20.94 -9.38
N ASN A 2 23.98 -21.10 -8.26
CA ASN A 2 23.42 -21.76 -7.08
C ASN A 2 22.75 -20.66 -6.25
N ILE A 3 21.41 -20.64 -6.25
CA ILE A 3 20.65 -19.64 -5.49
C ILE A 3 20.66 -20.09 -4.04
N ASP A 4 21.59 -19.55 -3.26
CA ASP A 4 21.61 -19.74 -1.81
C ASP A 4 20.49 -18.90 -1.17
N ILE A 5 19.33 -19.53 -1.02
CA ILE A 5 18.13 -18.95 -0.41
C ILE A 5 18.41 -18.51 1.04
N GLY A 6 19.28 -19.23 1.76
CA GLY A 6 19.68 -18.88 3.13
C GLY A 6 20.45 -17.58 3.18
N GLY A 7 21.41 -17.40 2.26
CA GLY A 7 22.14 -16.16 2.05
C GLY A 7 21.21 -14.99 1.70
N PHE A 8 20.30 -15.19 0.75
CA PHE A 8 19.35 -14.17 0.30
C PHE A 8 18.41 -13.68 1.41
N ILE A 9 17.86 -14.60 2.21
CA ILE A 9 17.01 -14.25 3.36
C ILE A 9 17.81 -13.43 4.38
N ARG A 10 19.06 -13.81 4.65
CA ARG A 10 19.92 -13.11 5.61
C ARG A 10 20.26 -11.68 5.16
N GLU A 11 20.50 -11.48 3.87
CA GLU A 11 20.70 -10.15 3.30
C GLU A 11 19.41 -9.31 3.32
N SER A 12 18.27 -9.92 2.97
CA SER A 12 16.97 -9.24 3.01
C SER A 12 16.60 -8.75 4.41
N ILE A 13 16.90 -9.53 5.45
CA ILE A 13 16.70 -9.13 6.86
C ILE A 13 17.58 -7.94 7.23
N ARG A 14 18.82 -7.87 6.73
CA ARG A 14 19.70 -6.71 6.96
C ARG A 14 19.11 -5.44 6.36
N VAL A 15 18.57 -5.53 5.15
CA VAL A 15 17.91 -4.38 4.49
C VAL A 15 16.69 -3.91 5.31
N LEU A 16 15.86 -4.84 5.77
CA LEU A 16 14.70 -4.55 6.64
C LEU A 16 15.11 -3.90 7.96
N ASN A 17 16.25 -4.28 8.55
CA ASN A 17 16.76 -3.68 9.78
C ASN A 17 17.29 -2.24 9.60
N VAL A 18 17.72 -1.86 8.39
CA VAL A 18 18.12 -0.48 8.07
C VAL A 18 16.90 0.38 7.75
N ALA A 19 15.79 -0.22 7.32
CA ALA A 19 14.55 0.49 7.03
C ALA A 19 13.99 1.16 8.30
N THR A 20 13.65 2.44 8.19
CA THR A 20 13.08 3.19 9.31
C THR A 20 11.62 2.80 9.52
N ARG A 21 11.29 2.27 10.70
CA ARG A 21 9.89 2.01 11.07
C ARG A 21 9.13 3.34 11.17
N PRO A 22 8.00 3.52 10.46
CA PRO A 22 7.26 4.77 10.49
C PRO A 22 6.71 5.04 11.89
N ARG A 23 6.74 6.31 12.30
CA ARG A 23 6.13 6.74 13.57
C ARG A 23 4.61 6.79 13.44
N GLN A 24 3.88 6.53 14.52
CA GLN A 24 2.41 6.53 14.53
C GLN A 24 1.79 7.80 13.92
N LYS A 25 2.37 8.98 14.17
CA LYS A 25 1.88 10.26 13.60
C LYS A 25 2.05 10.36 12.09
N GLU A 26 3.09 9.74 11.53
CA GLU A 26 3.35 9.72 10.10
C GLU A 26 2.44 8.70 9.40
N PHE A 27 2.35 7.50 9.98
CA PHE A 27 1.45 6.46 9.52
C PHE A 27 0.00 6.94 9.47
N MET A 28 -0.47 7.62 10.52
CA MET A 28 -1.82 8.17 10.57
C MET A 28 -2.07 9.27 9.52
N ARG A 29 -1.05 10.05 9.17
CA ARG A 29 -1.16 11.04 8.08
C ARG A 29 -1.31 10.37 6.73
N ILE A 30 -0.49 9.35 6.46
CA ILE A 30 -0.55 8.58 5.22
C ILE A 30 -1.91 7.90 5.09
N ILE A 31 -2.40 7.22 6.14
CA ILE A 31 -3.71 6.57 6.10
C ILE A 31 -4.83 7.55 5.78
N LYS A 32 -4.84 8.75 6.39
CA LYS A 32 -5.89 9.73 6.14
C LYS A 32 -5.93 10.16 4.67
N VAL A 33 -4.77 10.42 4.07
CA VAL A 33 -4.68 10.85 2.66
C VAL A 33 -5.03 9.69 1.72
N THR A 34 -4.45 8.51 1.94
CA THR A 34 -4.75 7.32 1.12
C THR A 34 -6.20 6.89 1.23
N GLY A 35 -6.75 6.90 2.45
CA GLY A 35 -8.16 6.57 2.71
C GLY A 35 -9.13 7.50 2.01
N LEU A 36 -8.85 8.81 1.99
CA LEU A 36 -9.62 9.78 1.21
C LEU A 36 -9.56 9.48 -0.29
N GLY A 37 -8.38 9.13 -0.82
CA GLY A 37 -8.23 8.73 -2.23
C GLY A 37 -9.06 7.50 -2.60
N ILE A 38 -9.03 6.46 -1.76
CA ILE A 38 -9.81 5.23 -1.97
C ILE A 38 -11.32 5.54 -1.98
N ILE A 39 -11.80 6.38 -1.05
CA ILE A 39 -13.21 6.76 -0.98
C ILE A 39 -13.62 7.52 -2.25
N LEU A 40 -12.81 8.48 -2.70
CA LEU A 40 -13.11 9.27 -3.91
C LEU A 40 -13.19 8.38 -5.16
N VAL A 41 -12.20 7.49 -5.35
CA VAL A 41 -12.19 6.57 -6.50
C VAL A 41 -13.34 5.57 -6.41
N GLY A 42 -13.64 5.04 -5.22
CA GLY A 42 -14.76 4.13 -5.01
C GLY A 42 -16.11 4.78 -5.33
N LEU A 43 -16.33 6.02 -4.87
CA LEU A 43 -17.55 6.77 -5.18
C LEU A 43 -17.66 7.09 -6.68
N ALA A 44 -16.57 7.46 -7.34
CA ALA A 44 -16.56 7.68 -8.78
C ALA A 44 -16.97 6.42 -9.54
N GLY A 45 -16.44 5.25 -9.15
CA GLY A 45 -16.84 3.96 -9.70
C GLY A 45 -18.33 3.67 -9.51
N VAL A 46 -18.87 3.89 -8.31
CA VAL A 46 -20.30 3.72 -8.01
C VAL A 46 -21.16 4.64 -8.87
N ILE A 47 -20.80 5.92 -9.00
CA ILE A 47 -21.52 6.88 -9.84
C ILE A 47 -21.56 6.42 -11.29
N LEU A 48 -20.42 5.98 -11.83
CA LEU A 48 -20.37 5.44 -13.19
C LEU A 48 -21.25 4.20 -13.32
N SER A 49 -21.12 3.21 -12.42
CA SER A 49 -21.95 2.00 -12.48
C SER A 49 -23.45 2.30 -12.42
N LEU A 50 -23.88 3.28 -11.62
CA LEU A 50 -25.28 3.69 -11.56
C LEU A 50 -25.75 4.30 -12.88
N ILE A 51 -24.96 5.18 -13.48
CA ILE A 51 -25.31 5.82 -14.76
C ILE A 51 -25.37 4.78 -15.89
N PHE A 52 -24.39 3.88 -15.96
CA PHE A 52 -24.30 2.86 -17.01
C PHE A 52 -25.32 1.72 -16.85
N ASN A 53 -25.79 1.43 -15.64
CA ASN A 53 -26.82 0.42 -15.41
C ASN A 53 -28.24 0.98 -15.60
N ALA A 54 -28.44 2.28 -15.35
CA ALA A 54 -29.73 2.94 -15.49
C ALA A 54 -30.09 3.35 -16.94
N ILE A 55 -29.08 3.44 -17.81
CA ILE A 55 -29.24 3.56 -19.28
C ILE A 55 -29.38 2.17 -19.88
#